data_AF-A0A2V5M5J3-F1
#
_entry.id   AF-A0A2V5M5J3-F1
#
_cell.length_a   1.000
_cell.length_b   1.000
_cell.length_c   1.000
_cell.angle_alpha   90.00
_cell.angle_beta   90.00
_cell.angle_gamma   90.00
#
_symmetry.space_group_name_H-M   'P 1'
#
loop_
_entity.id
_entity.type
_entity.pdbx_description
1 polymer ?
#
loop_
_entity_poly.entity_id
_entity_poly.type
_entity_poly.pdbx_seq_one_letter_code
_entity_poly.pdbx_strand_id
1 'polypeptide(L)'
;VDGGKGQLSTACKELQRLGLHDLPIIGLAKEHEEIYRPGRALPLHLPEDSGALRLLQRIRDEAHRFANAYHQLLMKKRIGESI
;
A
#
# COMPACT_ATOMS: atom_id res chain seq x y z
N VAL A 1 -3.20 2.04 0.33
CA VAL A 1 -2.39 0.96 0.96
C VAL A 1 -1.57 0.30 -0.13
N ASP A 2 -0.24 0.22 0.04
CA ASP A 2 0.61 -0.61 -0.82
C ASP A 2 0.37 -2.07 -0.46
N GLY A 3 -0.58 -2.70 -1.17
CA GLY A 3 -1.08 -3.99 -0.76
C GLY A 3 -2.44 -4.40 -1.29
N GLY A 4 -2.65 -5.72 -1.35
CA GLY A 4 -3.90 -6.32 -1.82
C GLY A 4 -5.00 -6.41 -0.76
N LYS A 5 -6.01 -7.25 -1.02
CA LYS A 5 -7.24 -7.40 -0.21
C LYS A 5 -6.99 -7.59 1.29
N GLY A 6 -6.01 -8.42 1.66
CA GLY A 6 -5.69 -8.71 3.07
C GLY A 6 -5.20 -7.45 3.81
N GLN A 7 -4.22 -6.76 3.23
CA GLN A 7 -3.65 -5.53 3.80
C GLN A 7 -4.70 -4.41 3.87
N LEU A 8 -5.53 -4.25 2.83
CA LEU A 8 -6.65 -3.31 2.84
C LEU A 8 -7.65 -3.63 3.96
N SER A 9 -8.00 -4.91 4.15
CA SER A 9 -8.92 -5.34 5.20
C SER A 9 -8.41 -4.99 6.60
N THR A 10 -7.12 -5.22 6.86
CA THR A 10 -6.48 -4.82 8.12
C THR A 10 -6.52 -3.31 8.32
N ALA A 11 -6.18 -2.53 7.29
CA ALA A 11 -6.23 -1.07 7.36
C ALA A 11 -7.66 -0.55 7.64
N CYS A 12 -8.68 -1.15 7.02
CA CYS A 12 -10.08 -0.79 7.27
C CYS A 12 -10.49 -1.05 8.72
N LYS A 13 -10.07 -2.19 9.30
CA LYS A 13 -10.36 -2.52 10.72
C LYS A 13 -9.75 -1.47 11.67
N GLU A 14 -8.53 -1.03 11.39
CA GLU A 14 -7.88 0.01 12.21
C GLU A 14 -8.56 1.37 12.05
N LEU A 15 -8.92 1.76 10.83
CA LEU A 15 -9.71 2.99 10.60
C LEU A 15 -11.03 2.96 11.37
N GLN A 16 -11.73 1.82 11.35
CA GLN A 16 -12.96 1.63 12.13
C GLN A 16 -12.70 1.79 13.63
N ARG A 17 -11.65 1.17 14.15
CA ARG A 17 -11.27 1.27 15.57
C ARG A 17 -10.93 2.70 15.99
N LEU A 18 -10.37 3.50 15.08
CA LEU A 18 -10.05 4.91 15.29
C LEU A 18 -11.25 5.85 15.05
N GLY A 19 -12.42 5.34 14.66
CA GLY A 19 -13.59 6.14 14.30
C GLY A 19 -13.50 6.83 12.93
N LEU A 20 -12.48 6.53 12.12
CA LEU A 20 -12.19 7.13 10.80
C LEU A 20 -12.76 6.30 9.63
N HIS A 21 -13.88 5.63 9.85
CA HIS A 21 -14.47 4.68 8.90
C HIS A 21 -14.94 5.33 7.58
N ASP A 22 -15.21 6.64 7.59
CA ASP A 22 -15.63 7.40 6.41
C ASP A 22 -14.46 7.80 5.50
N LEU A 23 -13.21 7.61 5.94
CA LEU A 23 -12.05 7.98 5.14
C LEU A 23 -11.95 7.08 3.90
N PRO A 24 -11.91 7.63 2.68
CA PRO A 24 -11.72 6.84 1.47
C PRO A 24 -10.38 6.09 1.51
N ILE A 25 -10.43 4.79 1.27
CA ILE A 25 -9.24 3.93 1.27
C ILE A 25 -9.30 2.92 0.13
N ILE A 26 -8.15 2.73 -0.53
CA ILE A 26 -7.95 1.71 -1.56
C ILE A 26 -6.64 0.97 -1.31
N GLY A 27 -6.57 -0.27 -1.78
CA GLY A 27 -5.34 -1.06 -1.88
C GLY A 27 -4.91 -1.19 -3.33
N LEU A 28 -3.60 -1.12 -3.61
CA LEU A 28 -3.04 -1.43 -4.93
C LEU A 28 -2.11 -2.63 -4.79
N ALA A 29 -2.46 -3.76 -5.42
CA ALA A 29 -1.62 -4.95 -5.44
C ALA A 29 -0.56 -4.84 -6.55
N LYS A 30 0.69 -5.20 -6.23
CA LYS A 30 1.84 -5.00 -7.12
C LYS A 30 1.90 -5.94 -8.33
N GLU A 31 1.41 -7.17 -8.18
CA GLU A 31 1.61 -8.21 -9.21
C GLU A 31 0.78 -7.95 -10.48
N HIS A 32 -0.47 -7.53 -10.31
CA HIS A 32 -1.44 -7.36 -11.40
C HIS A 32 -2.06 -5.96 -11.43
N GLU A 33 -1.51 -5.01 -10.67
CA GLU A 33 -1.97 -3.63 -10.62
C GLU A 33 -3.46 -3.48 -10.24
N GLU A 34 -3.94 -4.43 -9.45
CA GLU A 34 -5.33 -4.55 -9.05
C GLU A 34 -5.68 -3.56 -7.95
N ILE A 35 -6.77 -2.81 -8.16
CA ILE A 35 -7.28 -1.85 -7.19
C ILE A 35 -8.38 -2.50 -6.35
N TYR A 36 -8.07 -2.72 -5.08
CA TYR A 36 -9.01 -3.23 -4.09
C TYR A 36 -9.75 -2.09 -3.40
N ARG A 37 -11.05 -2.28 -3.18
CA ARG A 37 -11.95 -1.30 -2.55
C ARG A 37 -12.73 -1.96 -1.40
N PRO A 38 -12.95 -1.26 -0.28
CA PRO A 38 -13.78 -1.76 0.80
C PRO A 38 -15.18 -2.16 0.32
N GLY A 39 -15.70 -3.28 0.83
CA GLY A 39 -17.04 -3.77 0.48
C GLY A 39 -17.20 -4.31 -0.95
N ARG A 40 -16.13 -4.39 -1.75
CA ARG A 40 -16.17 -4.97 -3.11
C ARG A 40 -15.43 -6.29 -3.14
N ALA A 41 -16.08 -7.32 -3.67
CA ALA A 41 -15.52 -8.68 -3.74
C ALA A 41 -14.39 -8.79 -4.78
N LEU A 42 -14.59 -8.14 -5.93
CA LEU A 42 -13.67 -8.14 -7.07
C LEU A 42 -12.84 -6.85 -7.12
N PRO A 43 -11.57 -6.94 -7.54
CA PRO A 43 -10.75 -5.75 -7.79
C PRO A 43 -11.27 -4.96 -8.99
N LEU A 44 -10.83 -3.71 -9.07
CA LEU A 44 -10.96 -2.87 -10.26
C LEU A 44 -9.65 -2.94 -11.03
N HIS A 45 -9.75 -3.29 -12.32
CA HIS A 45 -8.66 -3.18 -13.27
C HIS A 45 -8.82 -1.89 -14.07
N LEU A 46 -7.74 -1.12 -14.17
CA LEU A 46 -7.68 0.03 -15.07
C LEU A 46 -6.89 -0.33 -16.32
N PRO A 47 -7.18 0.30 -17.47
CA PRO A 47 -6.33 0.19 -18.65
C PRO A 47 -4.88 0.57 -18.33
N GLU A 48 -3.92 -0.16 -18.89
CA GLU A 48 -2.48 0.09 -18.66
C GLU A 48 -2.03 1.48 -19.12
N ASP A 49 -2.72 2.03 -20.12
CA ASP A 49 -2.46 3.36 -20.65
C ASP A 49 -3.12 4.49 -19.83
N SER A 50 -3.93 4.15 -18.82
CA SER A 50 -4.64 5.12 -17.98
C SER A 50 -3.69 5.96 -17.14
N GLY A 51 -3.83 7.28 -17.23
CA GLY A 51 -3.11 8.22 -16.36
C GLY A 51 -3.40 8.00 -14.87
N ALA A 52 -4.60 7.52 -14.53
CA ALA A 52 -4.97 7.20 -13.15
C ALA A 52 -4.17 6.01 -12.61
N LEU A 53 -3.98 4.96 -13.42
CA LEU A 53 -3.18 3.81 -13.00
C LEU A 53 -1.72 4.21 -12.79
N ARG A 54 -1.15 4.98 -13.72
CA ARG A 54 0.23 5.49 -13.61
C ARG A 54 0.45 6.34 -12.35
N LEU A 55 -0.56 7.15 -11.97
CA LEU A 55 -0.51 7.93 -10.74
C LEU A 55 -0.47 7.01 -9.51
N LEU A 56 -1.35 6.01 -9.45
CA LEU A 56 -1.40 5.07 -8.33
C LEU A 56 -0.11 4.25 -8.20
N GLN A 57 0.47 3.80 -9.31
CA GLN A 57 1.77 3.15 -9.36
C GLN A 57 2.88 4.02 -8.78
N ARG A 58 2.97 5.29 -9.20
CA ARG A 58 3.98 6.23 -8.68
C ARG A 58 3.86 6.47 -7.18
N ILE A 59 2.63 6.60 -6.66
CA ILE A 59 2.38 6.76 -5.22
C ILE A 59 2.87 5.51 -4.47
N ARG A 60 2.55 4.31 -4.98
CA ARG A 60 3.00 3.05 -4.39
C ARG A 60 4.52 2.93 -4.41
N ASP A 61 5.14 3.17 -5.56
CA ASP A 61 6.57 3.02 -5.74
C ASP A 61 7.35 3.97 -4.83
N GLU A 62 6.84 5.18 -4.60
CA GLU A 62 7.42 6.14 -3.66
C GLU A 62 7.27 5.68 -2.20
N ALA A 63 6.10 5.17 -1.81
CA ALA A 63 5.89 4.58 -0.48
C ALA A 63 6.83 3.38 -0.25
N HIS A 64 6.98 2.52 -1.25
CA HIS A 64 7.88 1.36 -1.21
C HIS A 64 9.36 1.78 -1.13
N ARG A 65 9.78 2.77 -1.94
CA ARG A 65 11.13 3.33 -1.93
C ARG A 65 11.47 3.88 -0.54
N PHE A 66 10.56 4.64 0.06
CA PHE A 66 10.73 5.20 1.40
C PHE A 66 10.88 4.11 2.46
N ALA A 67 9.99 3.11 2.45
CA ALA A 67 10.04 1.99 3.39
C ALA A 67 11.36 1.20 3.29
N ASN A 68 11.80 0.89 2.07
CA ASN A 68 13.07 0.17 1.84
C ASN A 68 14.29 0.96 2.32
N ALA A 69 14.33 2.27 2.04
CA ALA A 69 15.42 3.13 2.51
C ALA A 69 15.51 3.15 4.04
N TYR A 70 14.36 3.23 4.72
CA TYR A 70 14.31 3.18 6.18
C TYR A 70 14.74 1.81 6.73
N HIS A 71 14.29 0.70 6.14
CA HIS A 71 14.73 -0.63 6.52
C HIS A 71 16.24 -0.82 6.36
N GLN A 72 16.83 -0.34 5.25
CA GLN A 72 18.28 -0.39 5.05
C GLN A 72 19.04 0.40 6.12
N LEU A 73 18.55 1.59 6.50
CA LEU A 73 19.15 2.39 7.57
C LEU A 73 19.16 1.63 8.91
N LEU A 74 18.03 1.03 9.28
CA LEU A 74 17.90 0.24 10.52
C LEU A 74 18.83 -0.97 10.51
N MET A 75 18.97 -1.66 9.38
CA MET A 75 19.88 -2.80 9.25
C MET A 75 21.34 -2.39 9.43
N LYS A 76 21.77 -1.27 8.82
CA LYS A 76 23.13 -0.74 9.00
C LYS A 76 23.42 -0.42 10.46
N LYS A 77 22.48 0.23 11.15
CA LYS A 77 22.61 0.55 12.58
C LYS A 77 22.79 -0.71 13.43
N ARG A 78 21.94 -1.71 13.22
CA ARG A 78 22.00 -2.98 13.97
C ARG A 78 23.32 -3.72 13.78
N ILE A 79 23.86 -3.74 12.56
CA ILE A 79 25.17 -4.37 12.28
C ILE A 79 26.30 -3.60 12.97
N GLY A 80 26.27 -2.26 12.92
CA GLY A 80 27.27 -1.43 13.59
C GLY A 80 27.27 -1.53 15.11
N GLU A 81 26.13 -1.85 15.73
CA GLU A 81 26.01 -2.10 17.18
C GLU A 81 26.41 -3.53 17.59
N SER A 82 26.58 -4.45 16.63
CA SER A 82 26.94 -5.85 16.88
C SER A 82 28.43 -6.15 16.68
N ILE A 83 29.25 -5.11 16.46
CA ILE A 83 30.72 -5.15 16.32
C ILE A 83 31.32 -4.38 17.49
#